data_AF-A0A518BGP3-F1
#
_entry.id   AF-A0A518BGP3-F1
#
_cell.length_a   1.000
_cell.length_b   1.000
_cell.length_c   1.000
_cell.angle_alpha   90.00
_cell.angle_beta   90.00
_cell.angle_gamma   90.00
#
_symmetry.space_group_name_H-M   'P 1'
#
loop_
_entity.id
_entity.type
_entity.pdbx_description
1 polymer ?
#
loop_
_entity_poly.entity_id
_entity_poly.type
_entity_poly.pdbx_seq_one_letter_code
_entity_poly.pdbx_strand_id
1 'polypeptide(L)'
;MAITLAAAAAAAAAAAAAAAAALAVAPALPLEELVGLEYRSYRTWNIQLPAQAFQKISGSIPVAHAGGSGFAVEARSGGLAVDTDGDGTLESVIEGVEDPATLERTAQVVLTGTDLNGEPLRYTARLWNKGDGWMWAAGGAVVGTLEGTKITLVDLNGNGRYDDVGADAMAIGTRKVATFLSDVALIGDRLMTLVVDPAGSELRATPFTGPTGELDFRSELETKGKLLQAIVRSTDGRHSFDLAASLEGIAVPIGTYEVVTGQLGLGAATVQVETGAMQPLEVNVADTTVLDWGGPVRAEFQYDRQGDQVFLSPDKVWFIGAAGEQYFGWNPRGKSPEFTIRERGLGTELLKAVFPGSC
;
A
#
# COMPACT_ATOMS: atom_id res chain seq x y z
N MET A 1 11.08 -48.92 46.84
CA MET A 1 11.61 -47.70 46.20
C MET A 1 12.17 -47.92 44.78
N ALA A 2 12.46 -49.16 44.36
CA ALA A 2 12.94 -49.44 42.99
C ALA A 2 11.82 -49.55 41.92
N ILE A 3 10.57 -49.84 42.32
CA ILE A 3 9.45 -50.06 41.38
C ILE A 3 8.89 -48.75 40.81
N THR A 4 9.07 -47.62 41.52
CA THR A 4 8.54 -46.30 41.11
C THR A 4 9.40 -45.58 40.05
N LEU A 5 10.70 -45.89 39.97
CA LEU A 5 11.60 -45.28 38.97
C LEU A 5 11.42 -45.88 37.57
N ALA A 6 11.10 -47.18 37.47
CA ALA A 6 10.88 -47.85 36.18
C ALA A 6 9.60 -47.36 35.47
N ALA A 7 8.54 -47.07 36.23
CA ALA A 7 7.28 -46.55 35.68
C ALA A 7 7.42 -45.11 35.14
N ALA A 8 8.21 -44.27 35.81
CA ALA A 8 8.46 -42.89 35.36
C ALA A 8 9.32 -42.85 34.08
N ALA A 9 10.34 -43.72 33.97
CA ALA A 9 11.16 -43.83 32.77
C ALA A 9 10.37 -44.35 31.55
N ALA A 10 9.46 -45.32 31.76
CA ALA A 10 8.60 -45.84 30.71
C ALA A 10 7.57 -44.80 30.21
N ALA A 11 7.02 -43.98 31.12
CA ALA A 11 6.12 -42.89 30.75
C ALA A 11 6.83 -41.76 29.98
N ALA A 12 8.06 -41.41 30.35
CA ALA A 12 8.86 -40.41 29.63
C ALA A 12 9.28 -40.91 28.23
N ALA A 13 9.63 -42.19 28.09
CA ALA A 13 9.95 -42.79 26.80
C ALA A 13 8.72 -42.90 25.88
N ALA A 14 7.54 -43.22 26.43
CA ALA A 14 6.29 -43.25 25.67
C ALA A 14 5.85 -41.84 25.23
N ALA A 15 6.05 -40.81 26.07
CA ALA A 15 5.80 -39.42 25.70
C ALA A 15 6.77 -38.91 24.62
N ALA A 16 8.05 -39.28 24.70
CA ALA A 16 9.05 -38.97 23.66
C ALA A 16 8.77 -39.70 22.34
N ALA A 17 8.31 -40.95 22.39
CA ALA A 17 7.92 -41.71 21.20
C ALA A 17 6.62 -41.20 20.57
N ALA A 18 5.66 -40.73 21.38
CA ALA A 18 4.45 -40.08 20.89
C ALA A 18 4.74 -38.69 20.29
N ALA A 19 5.68 -37.93 20.87
CA ALA A 19 6.16 -36.66 20.29
C ALA A 19 6.95 -36.89 18.98
N ALA A 20 7.70 -37.99 18.87
CA ALA A 20 8.40 -38.36 17.64
C ALA A 20 7.44 -38.91 16.55
N ALA A 21 6.35 -39.57 16.93
CA ALA A 21 5.34 -40.07 15.99
C ALA A 21 4.33 -38.98 15.54
N ALA A 22 4.29 -37.84 16.24
CA ALA A 22 3.53 -36.65 15.88
C ALA A 22 4.30 -35.66 14.98
N LEU A 23 5.51 -36.04 14.50
CA LEU A 23 6.02 -35.54 13.22
C LEU A 23 5.15 -36.14 12.12
N ALA A 24 3.91 -35.67 12.08
CA ALA A 24 3.03 -35.81 10.95
C ALA A 24 3.85 -35.44 9.72
N VAL A 25 3.82 -36.32 8.72
CA VAL A 25 4.27 -36.02 7.37
C VAL A 25 3.53 -34.76 6.98
N ALA A 26 4.19 -33.61 7.13
CA ALA A 26 3.68 -32.36 6.60
C ALA A 26 3.45 -32.64 5.11
N PRO A 27 2.25 -32.34 4.57
CA PRO A 27 2.02 -32.51 3.15
C PRO A 27 3.17 -31.83 2.42
N ALA A 28 3.83 -32.56 1.52
CA ALA A 28 4.91 -32.02 0.72
C ALA A 28 4.38 -30.72 0.09
N LEU A 29 5.01 -29.61 0.43
CA LEU A 29 4.58 -28.32 -0.08
C LEU A 29 4.62 -28.41 -1.62
N PRO A 30 3.58 -27.93 -2.32
CA PRO A 30 3.61 -27.90 -3.78
C PRO A 30 4.91 -27.21 -4.22
N LEU A 31 5.65 -27.90 -5.09
CA LEU A 31 7.06 -27.58 -5.38
C LEU A 31 7.21 -26.20 -6.03
N GLU A 32 6.21 -25.82 -6.82
CA GLU A 32 6.10 -24.55 -7.55
C GLU A 32 4.66 -24.45 -8.05
N GLU A 33 4.05 -23.29 -7.92
CA GLU A 33 2.76 -22.98 -8.52
C GLU A 33 2.90 -21.92 -9.61
N LEU A 34 2.22 -22.15 -10.72
CA LEU A 34 2.25 -21.29 -11.91
C LEU A 34 0.87 -20.70 -12.12
N VAL A 35 0.78 -19.38 -12.19
CA VAL A 35 -0.47 -18.65 -12.34
C VAL A 35 -0.41 -17.79 -13.59
N GLY A 36 -1.31 -18.08 -14.53
CA GLY A 36 -1.58 -17.17 -15.64
C GLY A 36 -2.28 -15.91 -15.14
N LEU A 37 -1.81 -14.76 -15.59
CA LEU A 37 -2.33 -13.46 -15.23
C LEU A 37 -3.02 -12.83 -16.46
N GLU A 38 -4.15 -12.19 -16.23
CA GLU A 38 -4.92 -11.53 -17.29
C GLU A 38 -5.01 -10.03 -17.06
N TYR A 39 -4.77 -9.25 -18.11
CA TYR A 39 -4.92 -7.81 -18.07
C TYR A 39 -6.38 -7.37 -17.91
N ARG A 40 -6.63 -6.45 -16.98
CA ARG A 40 -7.95 -5.86 -16.67
C ARG A 40 -7.86 -4.35 -16.59
N SER A 41 -8.67 -3.66 -17.40
CA SER A 41 -8.91 -2.22 -17.29
C SER A 41 -9.94 -1.93 -16.20
N TYR A 42 -9.70 -0.91 -15.37
CA TYR A 42 -10.63 -0.50 -14.31
C TYR A 42 -11.37 0.78 -14.70
N ARG A 43 -12.65 0.63 -15.07
CA ARG A 43 -13.53 1.78 -15.35
C ARG A 43 -13.63 2.74 -14.17
N THR A 44 -13.66 2.21 -12.95
CA THR A 44 -13.62 2.98 -11.71
C THR A 44 -12.46 2.48 -10.89
N TRP A 45 -11.48 3.35 -10.66
CA TRP A 45 -10.35 3.02 -9.81
C TRP A 45 -10.77 3.06 -8.35
N ASN A 46 -10.58 1.93 -7.67
CA ASN A 46 -10.94 1.80 -6.25
C ASN A 46 -9.90 0.99 -5.46
N ILE A 47 -8.72 0.78 -6.03
CA ILE A 47 -7.58 0.16 -5.36
C ILE A 47 -6.80 1.29 -4.66
N GLN A 48 -6.66 1.20 -3.34
CA GLN A 48 -5.78 2.05 -2.56
C GLN A 48 -4.34 1.58 -2.79
N LEU A 49 -3.54 2.44 -3.41
CA LEU A 49 -2.14 2.15 -3.74
C LEU A 49 -1.22 2.61 -2.59
N PRO A 50 -0.06 1.97 -2.39
CA PRO A 50 0.86 2.31 -1.30
C PRO A 50 1.53 3.67 -1.48
N ALA A 51 1.70 4.13 -2.73
CA ALA A 51 2.26 5.43 -3.07
C ALA A 51 1.67 5.91 -4.40
N GLN A 52 0.39 6.31 -4.40
CA GLN A 52 -0.25 6.77 -5.63
C GLN A 52 0.40 8.07 -6.12
N ALA A 53 1.02 8.02 -7.30
CA ALA A 53 1.54 9.18 -8.01
C ALA A 53 0.89 9.29 -9.39
N PHE A 54 0.59 10.52 -9.78
CA PHE A 54 0.29 10.87 -11.17
C PHE A 54 1.54 11.52 -11.77
N GLN A 55 1.92 11.07 -12.96
CA GLN A 55 3.08 11.55 -13.70
C GLN A 55 2.66 12.61 -14.69
N LYS A 56 3.43 13.69 -14.81
CA LYS A 56 3.15 14.72 -15.81
C LYS A 56 3.30 14.15 -17.22
N ILE A 57 2.33 14.43 -18.08
CA ILE A 57 2.45 14.08 -19.49
C ILE A 57 3.43 15.04 -20.16
N SER A 58 4.50 14.49 -20.74
CA SER A 58 5.59 15.25 -21.36
C SER A 58 5.85 14.80 -22.81
N GLY A 59 4.77 14.72 -23.60
CA GLY A 59 4.82 14.35 -25.02
C GLY A 59 4.62 12.86 -25.29
N SER A 60 4.65 12.00 -24.26
CA SER A 60 4.31 10.58 -24.40
C SER A 60 3.86 9.96 -23.08
N ILE A 61 3.23 8.79 -23.17
CA ILE A 61 3.05 7.83 -22.07
C ILE A 61 4.11 6.71 -22.27
N PRO A 62 5.09 6.56 -21.37
CA PRO A 62 6.29 5.73 -21.56
C PRO A 62 6.07 4.23 -21.35
N VAL A 63 5.05 3.67 -22.01
CA VAL A 63 4.81 2.23 -22.07
C VAL A 63 5.44 1.70 -23.36
N ALA A 64 6.51 0.91 -23.24
CA ALA A 64 7.23 0.38 -24.40
C ALA A 64 6.37 -0.60 -25.22
N HIS A 65 6.52 -0.55 -26.55
CA HIS A 65 5.83 -1.41 -27.52
C HIS A 65 6.76 -1.68 -28.72
N ALA A 66 6.41 -2.59 -29.61
CA ALA A 66 7.22 -2.96 -30.77
C ALA A 66 7.56 -1.76 -31.69
N GLY A 67 6.71 -0.73 -31.70
CA GLY A 67 6.87 0.48 -32.52
C GLY A 67 7.70 1.60 -31.86
N GLY A 68 8.01 1.51 -30.56
CA GLY A 68 8.66 2.62 -29.85
C GLY A 68 8.70 2.48 -28.33
N SER A 69 9.22 3.51 -27.67
CA SER A 69 9.36 3.53 -26.21
C SER A 69 8.14 4.13 -25.48
N GLY A 70 7.06 4.43 -26.19
CA GLY A 70 5.89 5.07 -25.61
C GLY A 70 4.91 5.58 -26.65
N PHE A 71 3.70 5.85 -26.18
CA PHE A 71 2.58 6.35 -26.98
C PHE A 71 2.60 7.87 -27.01
N ALA A 72 2.65 8.46 -28.21
CA ALA A 72 2.73 9.92 -28.37
C ALA A 72 1.48 10.63 -27.82
N VAL A 73 1.69 11.78 -27.17
CA VAL A 73 0.61 12.60 -26.63
C VAL A 73 0.86 14.07 -26.92
N GLU A 74 -0.17 14.76 -27.41
CA GLU A 74 -0.15 16.19 -27.70
C GLU A 74 -1.32 16.89 -27.00
N ALA A 75 -1.04 17.96 -26.26
CA ALA A 75 -2.10 18.82 -25.71
C ALA A 75 -2.74 19.66 -26.82
N ARG A 76 -4.07 19.63 -26.92
CA ARG A 76 -4.86 20.43 -27.87
C ARG A 76 -5.86 21.31 -27.13
N SER A 77 -6.42 22.31 -27.81
CA SER A 77 -7.50 23.11 -27.25
C SER A 77 -8.68 22.21 -26.87
N GLY A 78 -8.91 22.04 -25.57
CA GLY A 78 -10.02 21.24 -25.04
C GLY A 78 -9.67 19.82 -24.60
N GLY A 79 -8.47 19.29 -24.86
CA GLY A 79 -8.14 17.90 -24.51
C GLY A 79 -6.71 17.43 -24.82
N LEU A 80 -6.52 16.11 -24.85
CA LEU A 80 -5.29 15.43 -25.24
C LEU A 80 -5.51 14.63 -26.53
N ALA A 81 -4.70 14.85 -27.55
CA ALA A 81 -4.57 13.93 -28.66
C ALA A 81 -3.57 12.83 -28.29
N VAL A 82 -3.96 11.57 -28.44
CA VAL A 82 -3.16 10.40 -28.04
C VAL A 82 -3.04 9.44 -29.21
N ASP A 83 -1.82 8.99 -29.46
CA ASP A 83 -1.48 7.80 -30.24
C ASP A 83 -1.93 6.59 -29.42
N THR A 84 -2.93 5.87 -29.91
CA THR A 84 -3.57 4.80 -29.12
C THR A 84 -3.12 3.39 -29.51
N ASP A 85 -2.45 3.23 -30.64
CA ASP A 85 -1.97 1.94 -31.14
C ASP A 85 -0.44 1.88 -31.35
N GLY A 86 0.25 2.99 -31.09
CA GLY A 86 1.70 3.10 -31.16
C GLY A 86 2.22 3.23 -32.58
N ASP A 87 1.40 3.67 -33.54
CA ASP A 87 1.81 3.84 -34.94
C ASP A 87 2.47 5.21 -35.25
N GLY A 88 2.48 6.11 -34.25
CA GLY A 88 3.04 7.46 -34.34
C GLY A 88 2.08 8.51 -34.89
N THR A 89 0.86 8.13 -35.22
CA THR A 89 -0.25 9.03 -35.55
C THR A 89 -1.00 9.39 -34.26
N LEU A 90 -1.80 10.46 -34.29
CA LEU A 90 -2.64 10.85 -33.16
C LEU A 90 -4.11 10.69 -33.55
N GLU A 91 -4.77 9.63 -33.08
CA GLU A 91 -6.14 9.27 -33.51
C GLU A 91 -7.19 9.82 -32.55
N SER A 92 -6.90 9.82 -31.24
CA SER A 92 -7.91 10.00 -30.19
C SER A 92 -7.80 11.35 -29.52
N VAL A 93 -8.86 12.18 -29.57
CA VAL A 93 -8.96 13.41 -28.77
C VAL A 93 -9.77 13.15 -27.50
N ILE A 94 -9.13 13.34 -26.35
CA ILE A 94 -9.67 13.07 -25.02
C ILE A 94 -9.90 14.40 -24.30
N GLU A 95 -11.16 14.81 -24.18
CA GLU A 95 -11.52 16.07 -23.51
C GLU A 95 -11.59 15.94 -21.98
N GLY A 96 -11.92 14.73 -21.51
CA GLY A 96 -12.18 14.41 -20.10
C GLY A 96 -13.52 14.93 -19.58
N VAL A 97 -13.91 14.41 -18.42
CA VAL A 97 -15.11 14.82 -17.69
C VAL A 97 -14.68 15.80 -16.60
N GLU A 98 -15.21 17.01 -16.63
CA GLU A 98 -14.95 18.06 -15.64
C GLU A 98 -15.86 17.88 -14.41
N ASP A 99 -15.26 17.93 -13.22
CA ASP A 99 -15.98 18.02 -11.96
C ASP A 99 -16.43 19.48 -11.74
N PRO A 100 -17.73 19.77 -11.59
CA PRO A 100 -18.22 21.14 -11.48
C PRO A 100 -17.83 21.85 -10.18
N ALA A 101 -17.41 21.12 -9.14
CA ALA A 101 -17.02 21.68 -7.85
C ALA A 101 -15.52 21.99 -7.78
N THR A 102 -14.66 21.13 -8.36
CA THR A 102 -13.20 21.31 -8.33
C THR A 102 -12.64 21.88 -9.63
N LEU A 103 -13.42 21.85 -10.72
CA LEU A 103 -13.00 22.15 -12.10
C LEU A 103 -11.87 21.24 -12.61
N GLU A 104 -11.60 20.14 -11.90
CA GLU A 104 -10.64 19.13 -12.34
C GLU A 104 -11.25 18.25 -13.43
N ARG A 105 -10.44 17.82 -14.40
CA ARG A 105 -10.89 16.91 -15.46
C ARG A 105 -10.29 15.53 -15.29
N THR A 106 -11.09 14.49 -15.47
CA THR A 106 -10.61 13.10 -15.45
C THR A 106 -10.99 12.39 -16.74
N ALA A 107 -10.12 11.48 -17.20
CA ALA A 107 -10.39 10.65 -18.35
C ALA A 107 -9.67 9.30 -18.24
N GLN A 108 -9.93 8.42 -19.21
CA GLN A 108 -9.18 7.17 -19.37
C GLN A 108 -8.90 6.95 -20.85
N VAL A 109 -7.75 6.37 -21.15
CA VAL A 109 -7.37 5.91 -22.49
C VAL A 109 -6.90 4.47 -22.41
N VAL A 110 -7.27 3.68 -23.41
CA VAL A 110 -6.74 2.33 -23.61
C VAL A 110 -5.72 2.41 -24.74
N LEU A 111 -4.49 2.05 -24.41
CA LEU A 111 -3.38 1.92 -25.33
C LEU A 111 -3.31 0.46 -25.76
N THR A 112 -3.11 0.24 -27.05
CA THR A 112 -3.08 -1.09 -27.67
C THR A 112 -1.87 -1.21 -28.58
N GLY A 113 -1.51 -2.42 -28.98
CA GLY A 113 -0.44 -2.63 -29.95
C GLY A 113 0.19 -4.00 -29.78
N THR A 114 1.49 -4.05 -29.98
CA THR A 114 2.31 -5.26 -29.78
C THR A 114 3.42 -4.92 -28.81
N ASP A 115 3.68 -5.78 -27.83
CA ASP A 115 4.77 -5.58 -26.87
C ASP A 115 6.16 -5.86 -27.51
N LEU A 116 7.23 -5.78 -26.71
CA LEU A 116 8.59 -6.02 -27.18
C LEU A 116 8.87 -7.48 -27.58
N ASN A 117 7.99 -8.41 -27.20
CA ASN A 117 8.11 -9.84 -27.49
C ASN A 117 7.24 -10.28 -28.68
N GLY A 118 6.42 -9.39 -29.24
CA GLY A 118 5.51 -9.71 -30.34
C GLY A 118 4.09 -10.09 -29.89
N GLU A 119 3.79 -10.00 -28.60
CA GLU A 119 2.48 -10.36 -28.05
C GLU A 119 1.52 -9.16 -28.02
N PRO A 120 0.19 -9.37 -28.00
CA PRO A 120 -0.78 -8.28 -27.92
C PRO A 120 -0.59 -7.44 -26.65
N LEU A 121 -0.29 -6.14 -26.84
CA LEU A 121 -0.21 -5.18 -25.75
C LEU A 121 -1.57 -4.55 -25.53
N ARG A 122 -1.98 -4.48 -24.26
CA ARG A 122 -3.10 -3.65 -23.81
C ARG A 122 -2.74 -2.99 -22.49
N TYR A 123 -2.83 -1.67 -22.47
CA TYR A 123 -2.55 -0.86 -21.29
C TYR A 123 -3.63 0.21 -21.14
N THR A 124 -3.87 0.69 -19.93
CA THR A 124 -4.93 1.67 -19.65
C THR A 124 -4.33 2.73 -18.78
N ALA A 125 -4.38 3.97 -19.23
CA ALA A 125 -3.93 5.11 -18.46
C ALA A 125 -5.15 5.89 -17.95
N ARG A 126 -5.12 6.24 -16.66
CA ARG A 126 -6.01 7.25 -16.07
C ARG A 126 -5.38 8.60 -16.28
N LEU A 127 -6.17 9.57 -16.68
CA LEU A 127 -5.74 10.93 -16.97
C LEU A 127 -6.42 11.88 -15.99
N TRP A 128 -5.66 12.84 -15.49
CA TRP A 128 -6.13 13.85 -14.54
C TRP A 128 -5.55 15.22 -14.89
N ASN A 129 -6.38 16.25 -14.89
CA ASN A 129 -5.97 17.63 -15.10
C ASN A 129 -6.49 18.51 -13.97
N LYS A 130 -5.58 19.18 -13.27
CA LYS A 130 -5.86 20.10 -12.15
C LYS A 130 -5.78 21.59 -12.54
N GLY A 131 -5.74 21.88 -13.84
CA GLY A 131 -5.59 23.24 -14.39
C GLY A 131 -4.14 23.62 -14.72
N ASP A 132 -3.14 22.86 -14.27
CA ASP A 132 -1.71 23.06 -14.55
C ASP A 132 -1.15 22.12 -15.63
N GLY A 133 -2.02 21.33 -16.24
CA GLY A 133 -1.71 20.38 -17.30
C GLY A 133 -2.27 19.00 -17.01
N TRP A 134 -2.12 18.11 -17.99
CA TRP A 134 -2.53 16.73 -17.83
C TRP A 134 -1.43 15.89 -17.18
N MET A 135 -1.85 15.01 -16.29
CA MET A 135 -1.06 13.97 -15.67
C MET A 135 -1.71 12.62 -15.93
N TRP A 136 -0.94 11.55 -15.74
CA TRP A 136 -1.40 10.19 -15.97
C TRP A 136 -0.91 9.22 -14.90
N ALA A 137 -1.61 8.10 -14.74
CA ALA A 137 -1.19 6.97 -13.92
C ALA A 137 -1.78 5.67 -14.50
N ALA A 138 -1.26 4.50 -14.09
CA ALA A 138 -1.85 3.22 -14.47
C ALA A 138 -3.34 3.14 -14.09
N GLY A 139 -4.15 2.68 -15.03
CA GLY A 139 -5.60 2.48 -14.96
C GLY A 139 -6.05 1.04 -15.16
N GLY A 140 -5.09 0.13 -15.33
CA GLY A 140 -5.30 -1.31 -15.36
C GLY A 140 -4.42 -2.05 -14.39
N ALA A 141 -4.59 -3.36 -14.35
CA ALA A 141 -3.79 -4.30 -13.57
C ALA A 141 -3.76 -5.64 -14.31
N VAL A 142 -2.76 -6.47 -14.04
CA VAL A 142 -2.82 -7.90 -14.36
C VAL A 142 -3.34 -8.67 -13.14
N VAL A 143 -4.20 -9.66 -13.39
CA VAL A 143 -4.96 -10.33 -12.33
C VAL A 143 -4.94 -11.84 -12.53
N GLY A 144 -4.67 -12.57 -11.45
CA GLY A 144 -4.76 -14.03 -11.42
C GLY A 144 -5.28 -14.55 -10.09
N THR A 145 -5.27 -15.87 -9.94
CA THR A 145 -5.67 -16.56 -8.71
C THR A 145 -4.63 -17.60 -8.35
N LEU A 146 -4.04 -17.49 -7.16
CA LEU A 146 -3.09 -18.43 -6.58
C LEU A 146 -3.74 -19.06 -5.35
N GLU A 147 -3.88 -20.38 -5.33
CA GLU A 147 -4.52 -21.12 -4.22
C GLU A 147 -5.90 -20.55 -3.79
N GLY A 148 -6.70 -20.09 -4.75
CA GLY A 148 -8.01 -19.44 -4.48
C GLY A 148 -7.91 -18.00 -3.99
N THR A 149 -6.71 -17.48 -3.75
CA THR A 149 -6.44 -16.09 -3.39
C THR A 149 -6.21 -15.26 -4.65
N LYS A 150 -7.02 -14.22 -4.84
CA LYS A 150 -6.85 -13.29 -5.96
C LYS A 150 -5.55 -12.50 -5.80
N ILE A 151 -4.77 -12.40 -6.86
CA ILE A 151 -3.58 -11.55 -6.94
C ILE A 151 -3.84 -10.47 -8.00
N THR A 152 -3.55 -9.21 -7.69
CA THR A 152 -3.69 -8.07 -8.61
C THR A 152 -2.39 -7.29 -8.60
N LEU A 153 -1.72 -7.17 -9.75
CA LEU A 153 -0.47 -6.43 -9.90
C LEU A 153 -0.71 -5.17 -10.72
N VAL A 154 -0.19 -4.05 -10.23
CA VAL A 154 -0.32 -2.73 -10.86
C VAL A 154 1.08 -2.20 -11.12
N ASP A 155 1.32 -1.84 -12.38
CA ASP A 155 2.47 -1.04 -12.81
C ASP A 155 2.36 0.36 -12.16
N LEU A 156 2.95 0.51 -10.98
CA LEU A 156 2.78 1.73 -10.18
C LEU A 156 3.70 2.84 -10.70
N ASN A 157 4.86 2.46 -11.24
CA ASN A 157 5.85 3.38 -11.77
C ASN A 157 5.59 3.78 -13.23
N GLY A 158 4.64 3.11 -13.91
CA GLY A 158 4.16 3.46 -15.24
C GLY A 158 5.12 3.12 -16.37
N ASN A 159 5.98 2.11 -16.24
CA ASN A 159 6.95 1.75 -17.27
C ASN A 159 6.48 0.62 -18.20
N GLY A 160 5.25 0.12 -18.00
CA GLY A 160 4.67 -0.97 -18.78
C GLY A 160 5.09 -2.38 -18.34
N ARG A 161 5.83 -2.50 -17.23
CA ARG A 161 6.22 -3.77 -16.62
C ARG A 161 5.43 -4.02 -15.34
N TYR A 162 5.43 -5.27 -14.89
CA TYR A 162 4.73 -5.69 -13.67
C TYR A 162 5.63 -6.48 -12.69
N ASP A 163 6.94 -6.46 -12.93
CA ASP A 163 7.94 -7.23 -12.18
C ASP A 163 8.89 -6.37 -11.34
N ASP A 164 8.65 -5.06 -11.22
CA ASP A 164 9.55 -4.16 -10.49
C ASP A 164 9.30 -4.24 -8.98
N VAL A 165 9.96 -5.19 -8.33
CA VAL A 165 9.92 -5.35 -6.86
C VAL A 165 10.27 -4.04 -6.15
N GLY A 166 9.43 -3.64 -5.20
CA GLY A 166 9.59 -2.41 -4.43
C GLY A 166 9.15 -1.12 -5.14
N ALA A 167 8.81 -1.20 -6.43
CA ALA A 167 8.32 -0.06 -7.21
C ALA A 167 6.86 -0.25 -7.65
N ASP A 168 6.52 -1.42 -8.20
CA ASP A 168 5.15 -1.78 -8.55
C ASP A 168 4.28 -2.03 -7.32
N ALA A 169 2.98 -2.25 -7.52
CA ALA A 169 2.06 -2.54 -6.44
C ALA A 169 1.36 -3.88 -6.61
N MET A 170 1.05 -4.52 -5.48
CA MET A 170 0.36 -5.80 -5.40
C MET A 170 -0.76 -5.74 -4.39
N ALA A 171 -1.96 -6.19 -4.77
CA ALA A 171 -3.07 -6.44 -3.85
C ALA A 171 -3.37 -7.94 -3.78
N ILE A 172 -3.50 -8.45 -2.55
CA ILE A 172 -3.73 -9.87 -2.25
C ILE A 172 -5.13 -10.05 -1.66
N GLY A 173 -5.85 -11.04 -2.17
CA GLY A 173 -7.20 -11.38 -1.76
C GLY A 173 -8.25 -10.41 -2.29
N THR A 174 -9.28 -10.16 -1.47
CA THR A 174 -10.46 -9.37 -1.86
C THR A 174 -10.40 -7.93 -1.40
N ARG A 175 -9.45 -7.59 -0.52
CA ARG A 175 -9.25 -6.22 -0.05
C ARG A 175 -8.72 -5.37 -1.20
N LYS A 176 -9.17 -4.12 -1.24
CA LYS A 176 -8.75 -3.15 -2.28
C LYS A 176 -7.58 -2.30 -1.82
N VAL A 177 -6.68 -2.90 -1.05
CA VAL A 177 -5.49 -2.27 -0.50
C VAL A 177 -4.29 -2.98 -1.11
N ALA A 178 -3.42 -2.23 -1.76
CA ALA A 178 -2.19 -2.74 -2.33
C ALA A 178 -0.99 -2.37 -1.46
N THR A 179 -0.01 -3.26 -1.41
CA THR A 179 1.36 -3.03 -0.93
C THR A 179 2.27 -2.77 -2.12
N PHE A 180 3.55 -2.49 -1.88
CA PHE A 180 4.52 -2.58 -2.97
C PHE A 180 4.67 -4.04 -3.41
N LEU A 181 4.93 -4.26 -4.69
CA LEU A 181 5.26 -5.58 -5.22
C LEU A 181 6.44 -6.11 -4.44
N SER A 182 6.25 -7.30 -3.87
CA SER A 182 7.21 -7.96 -3.01
C SER A 182 7.65 -9.26 -3.67
N ASP A 183 8.93 -9.60 -3.53
CA ASP A 183 9.42 -10.92 -3.92
C ASP A 183 9.01 -12.02 -2.92
N VAL A 184 8.50 -11.64 -1.74
CA VAL A 184 7.89 -12.53 -0.75
C VAL A 184 6.57 -11.94 -0.28
N ALA A 185 5.51 -12.74 -0.26
CA ALA A 185 4.19 -12.30 0.15
C ALA A 185 3.47 -13.35 1.01
N LEU A 186 2.61 -12.89 1.92
CA LEU A 186 1.69 -13.76 2.66
C LEU A 186 0.45 -14.03 1.80
N ILE A 187 0.28 -15.28 1.37
CA ILE A 187 -0.82 -15.73 0.51
C ILE A 187 -1.57 -16.82 1.26
N GLY A 188 -2.83 -16.56 1.60
CA GLY A 188 -3.52 -17.33 2.61
C GLY A 188 -2.82 -17.20 3.96
N ASP A 189 -2.29 -18.30 4.47
CA ASP A 189 -1.55 -18.41 5.73
C ASP A 189 -0.05 -18.71 5.53
N ARG A 190 0.44 -18.67 4.29
CA ARG A 190 1.82 -19.04 3.95
C ARG A 190 2.59 -17.91 3.28
N LEU A 191 3.86 -17.77 3.67
CA LEU A 191 4.80 -16.93 2.94
C LEU A 191 5.25 -17.65 1.67
N MET A 192 5.13 -16.96 0.54
CA MET A 192 5.49 -17.47 -0.78
C MET A 192 6.49 -16.51 -1.42
N THR A 193 7.58 -17.04 -1.97
CA THR A 193 8.47 -16.32 -2.88
C THR A 193 7.82 -16.22 -4.25
N LEU A 194 7.77 -15.01 -4.80
CA LEU A 194 7.10 -14.67 -6.04
C LEU A 194 8.12 -14.24 -7.10
N VAL A 195 7.89 -14.69 -8.34
CA VAL A 195 8.59 -14.19 -9.53
C VAL A 195 7.53 -13.89 -10.58
N VAL A 196 7.52 -12.65 -11.08
CA VAL A 196 6.56 -12.19 -12.08
C VAL A 196 7.30 -12.00 -13.40
N ASP A 197 6.70 -12.45 -14.50
CA ASP A 197 7.19 -12.14 -15.84
C ASP A 197 7.08 -10.62 -16.13
N PRO A 198 8.03 -10.00 -16.86
CA PRO A 198 7.99 -8.56 -17.14
C PRO A 198 6.67 -8.04 -17.71
N ALA A 199 6.01 -8.80 -18.59
CA ALA A 199 4.73 -8.39 -19.17
C ALA A 199 3.54 -8.62 -18.22
N GLY A 200 3.78 -9.18 -17.04
CA GLY A 200 2.74 -9.54 -16.08
C GLY A 200 1.82 -10.63 -16.59
N SER A 201 2.32 -11.51 -17.48
CA SER A 201 1.56 -12.60 -18.10
C SER A 201 1.50 -13.86 -17.21
N GLU A 202 2.52 -14.04 -16.36
CA GLU A 202 2.71 -15.21 -15.52
C GLU A 202 3.29 -14.79 -14.17
N LEU A 203 2.84 -15.48 -13.11
CA LEU A 203 3.43 -15.43 -11.78
C LEU A 203 3.79 -16.84 -11.34
N ARG A 204 5.04 -17.01 -10.88
CA ARG A 204 5.56 -18.20 -10.22
C ARG A 204 5.59 -17.99 -8.73
N ALA A 205 5.08 -18.95 -7.97
CA ALA A 205 5.09 -18.93 -6.52
C ALA A 205 5.73 -20.21 -5.97
N THR A 206 6.65 -20.05 -5.02
CA THR A 206 7.26 -21.16 -4.29
C THR A 206 7.19 -20.88 -2.79
N PRO A 207 7.06 -21.90 -1.91
CA PRO A 207 7.08 -21.66 -0.48
C PRO A 207 8.36 -20.96 -0.03
N PHE A 208 8.22 -19.90 0.76
CA PHE A 208 9.36 -19.22 1.36
C PHE A 208 10.00 -20.12 2.43
N THR A 209 11.32 -20.30 2.35
CA THR A 209 12.09 -21.16 3.27
C THR A 209 13.11 -20.38 4.10
N GLY A 210 13.13 -19.05 3.97
CA GLY A 210 14.02 -18.19 4.73
C GLY A 210 13.56 -18.01 6.18
N PRO A 211 14.42 -17.42 7.03
CA PRO A 211 14.06 -17.08 8.39
C PRO A 211 12.93 -16.04 8.46
N THR A 212 12.03 -16.23 9.40
CA THR A 212 10.86 -15.36 9.62
C THR A 212 10.79 -14.86 11.06
N GLY A 213 10.19 -13.69 11.24
CA GLY A 213 9.66 -13.21 12.51
C GLY A 213 8.20 -12.81 12.34
N GLU A 214 7.63 -12.16 13.34
CA GLU A 214 6.26 -11.68 13.32
C GLU A 214 6.21 -10.16 13.50
N LEU A 215 5.36 -9.49 12.73
CA LEU A 215 5.03 -8.07 12.90
C LEU A 215 3.60 -7.93 13.41
N ASP A 216 3.44 -7.28 14.56
CA ASP A 216 2.14 -6.91 15.13
C ASP A 216 2.01 -5.39 15.25
N PHE A 217 1.02 -4.86 14.54
CA PHE A 217 0.74 -3.43 14.46
C PHE A 217 -0.56 -3.02 15.14
N ARG A 218 -1.28 -3.98 15.73
CA ARG A 218 -2.65 -3.76 16.16
C ARG A 218 -2.85 -3.92 17.65
N SER A 219 -2.11 -4.83 18.29
CA SER A 219 -2.29 -5.12 19.72
C SER A 219 -2.13 -3.88 20.59
N GLU A 220 -1.10 -3.07 20.32
CA GLU A 220 -0.79 -1.85 21.08
C GLU A 220 -1.25 -0.56 20.37
N LEU A 221 -2.11 -0.65 19.35
CA LEU A 221 -2.64 0.54 18.69
C LEU A 221 -3.66 1.25 19.58
N GLU A 222 -3.24 2.32 20.26
CA GLU A 222 -4.10 3.12 21.12
C GLU A 222 -5.00 4.08 20.30
N THR A 223 -6.13 3.57 19.78
CA THR A 223 -7.10 4.41 19.08
C THR A 223 -8.54 3.92 19.21
N LYS A 224 -9.49 4.86 19.06
CA LYS A 224 -10.92 4.53 18.91
C LYS A 224 -11.29 4.17 17.47
N GLY A 225 -10.40 4.49 16.52
CA GLY A 225 -10.58 4.18 15.10
C GLY A 225 -10.33 2.71 14.77
N LYS A 226 -10.73 2.31 13.57
CA LYS A 226 -10.33 1.05 12.95
C LYS A 226 -9.14 1.30 12.04
N LEU A 227 -8.15 0.41 12.09
CA LEU A 227 -7.07 0.38 11.10
C LEU A 227 -7.63 -0.13 9.77
N LEU A 228 -7.64 0.73 8.76
CA LEU A 228 -8.12 0.44 7.41
C LEU A 228 -6.98 0.00 6.48
N GLN A 229 -5.77 0.50 6.71
CA GLN A 229 -4.56 0.22 5.96
C GLN A 229 -3.34 0.43 6.87
N ALA A 230 -2.33 -0.43 6.77
CA ALA A 230 -1.01 -0.25 7.38
C ALA A 230 0.04 -0.92 6.52
N ILE A 231 0.62 -0.17 5.59
CA ILE A 231 1.66 -0.67 4.69
C ILE A 231 3.02 -0.48 5.35
N VAL A 232 3.71 -1.60 5.56
CA VAL A 232 5.14 -1.61 5.88
C VAL A 232 5.96 -2.01 4.67
N ARG A 233 7.22 -1.62 4.67
CA ARG A 233 8.19 -1.96 3.62
C ARG A 233 9.55 -2.25 4.25
N SER A 234 10.24 -3.29 3.80
CA SER A 234 11.62 -3.52 4.22
C SER A 234 12.52 -2.40 3.70
N THR A 235 13.54 -2.03 4.47
CA THR A 235 14.46 -0.92 4.13
C THR A 235 15.27 -1.17 2.85
N ASP A 236 15.43 -2.43 2.44
CA ASP A 236 16.01 -2.80 1.14
C ASP A 236 14.99 -2.73 -0.03
N GLY A 237 13.72 -2.46 0.28
CA GLY A 237 12.61 -2.32 -0.66
C GLY A 237 12.03 -3.62 -1.20
N ARG A 238 12.49 -4.79 -0.75
CA ARG A 238 12.10 -6.08 -1.35
C ARG A 238 10.77 -6.64 -0.86
N HIS A 239 10.36 -6.28 0.36
CA HIS A 239 9.19 -6.85 1.02
C HIS A 239 8.25 -5.74 1.46
N SER A 240 6.95 -5.94 1.29
CA SER A 240 5.92 -5.00 1.72
C SER A 240 4.62 -5.72 2.06
N PHE A 241 4.05 -5.37 3.21
CA PHE A 241 2.90 -6.07 3.79
C PHE A 241 1.84 -5.07 4.26
N ASP A 242 0.56 -5.44 4.14
CA ASP A 242 -0.55 -4.70 4.73
C ASP A 242 -0.98 -5.37 6.04
N LEU A 243 -0.56 -4.76 7.15
CA LEU A 243 -0.78 -5.28 8.50
C LEU A 243 -2.22 -5.04 8.98
N ALA A 244 -2.99 -4.20 8.30
CA ALA A 244 -4.41 -4.01 8.61
C ALA A 244 -5.27 -5.23 8.26
N ALA A 245 -4.74 -6.18 7.49
CA ALA A 245 -5.47 -7.37 7.04
C ALA A 245 -5.65 -8.40 8.16
N SER A 246 -4.75 -8.38 9.15
CA SER A 246 -4.74 -9.32 10.25
C SER A 246 -5.23 -8.66 11.54
N LEU A 247 -5.86 -9.47 12.38
CA LEU A 247 -6.18 -9.09 13.76
C LEU A 247 -5.03 -9.40 14.71
N GLU A 248 -4.20 -10.36 14.34
CA GLU A 248 -3.01 -10.84 15.03
C GLU A 248 -1.77 -10.34 14.26
N GLY A 249 -0.57 -10.56 14.78
CA GLY A 249 0.62 -10.32 13.99
C GLY A 249 0.66 -11.23 12.75
N ILE A 250 1.51 -10.88 11.78
CA ILE A 250 1.75 -11.70 10.60
C ILE A 250 3.20 -12.13 10.51
N ALA A 251 3.41 -13.33 9.98
CA ALA A 251 4.74 -13.78 9.64
C ALA A 251 5.30 -12.95 8.47
N VAL A 252 6.54 -12.50 8.61
CA VAL A 252 7.30 -11.80 7.57
C VAL A 252 8.76 -12.30 7.55
N PRO A 253 9.51 -12.14 6.44
CA PRO A 253 10.96 -12.32 6.46
C PRO A 253 11.62 -11.48 7.56
N ILE A 254 12.72 -11.97 8.15
CA ILE A 254 13.51 -11.14 9.06
C ILE A 254 14.11 -9.94 8.31
N GLY A 255 14.30 -8.84 9.02
CA GLY A 255 14.89 -7.63 8.44
C GLY A 255 14.45 -6.37 9.16
N THR A 256 14.79 -5.23 8.58
CA THR A 256 14.40 -3.92 9.09
C THR A 256 13.29 -3.35 8.21
N TYR A 257 12.19 -2.94 8.83
CA TYR A 257 10.98 -2.45 8.17
C TYR A 257 10.65 -1.02 8.57
N GLU A 258 10.07 -0.26 7.66
CA GLU A 258 9.50 1.06 7.91
C GLU A 258 8.01 1.06 7.60
N VAL A 259 7.25 1.88 8.32
CA VAL A 259 5.88 2.21 7.94
C VAL A 259 5.96 3.13 6.75
N VAL A 260 5.19 2.88 5.68
CA VAL A 260 5.12 3.79 4.53
C VAL A 260 3.87 4.64 4.60
N THR A 261 2.71 3.99 4.73
CA THR A 261 1.42 4.66 4.79
C THR A 261 0.43 3.84 5.59
N GLY A 262 -0.50 4.51 6.25
CA GLY A 262 -1.62 3.89 6.92
C GLY A 262 -2.87 4.73 6.80
N GLN A 263 -4.01 4.16 7.17
CA GLN A 263 -5.28 4.86 7.22
C GLN A 263 -6.09 4.38 8.41
N LEU A 264 -6.59 5.31 9.23
CA LEU A 264 -7.54 5.03 10.30
C LEU A 264 -8.93 5.55 9.94
N GLY A 265 -9.96 4.84 10.40
CA GLY A 265 -11.36 5.21 10.18
C GLY A 265 -12.20 5.19 11.47
N LEU A 266 -13.02 6.21 11.69
CA LEU A 266 -14.01 6.26 12.76
C LEU A 266 -15.37 6.70 12.21
N GLY A 267 -16.27 5.74 12.01
CA GLY A 267 -17.54 5.98 11.32
C GLY A 267 -17.30 6.37 9.87
N ALA A 268 -17.79 7.55 9.47
CA ALA A 268 -17.52 8.13 8.15
C ALA A 268 -16.23 8.97 8.11
N ALA A 269 -15.57 9.19 9.25
CA ALA A 269 -14.34 9.96 9.30
C ALA A 269 -13.13 9.08 9.01
N THR A 270 -12.14 9.62 8.29
CA THR A 270 -10.86 8.96 8.01
C THR A 270 -9.70 9.92 8.20
N VAL A 271 -8.53 9.36 8.49
CA VAL A 271 -7.25 10.08 8.58
C VAL A 271 -6.15 9.21 7.99
N GLN A 272 -5.23 9.83 7.26
CA GLN A 272 -4.04 9.17 6.73
C GLN A 272 -2.93 9.22 7.77
N VAL A 273 -2.07 8.20 7.73
CA VAL A 273 -0.87 8.10 8.56
C VAL A 273 0.34 7.93 7.65
N GLU A 274 1.41 8.65 7.92
CA GLU A 274 2.72 8.45 7.29
C GLU A 274 3.80 8.26 8.35
N THR A 275 4.96 7.78 7.92
CA THR A 275 6.11 7.43 8.76
C THR A 275 6.52 8.53 9.73
N GLY A 276 6.52 9.79 9.28
CA GLY A 276 7.00 10.91 10.07
C GLY A 276 8.42 10.69 10.61
N ALA A 277 8.56 10.65 11.94
CA ALA A 277 9.80 10.42 12.67
C ALA A 277 9.90 9.01 13.28
N MET A 278 9.04 8.08 12.88
CA MET A 278 9.08 6.68 13.33
C MET A 278 10.45 6.06 13.06
N GLN A 279 10.94 5.33 14.05
CA GLN A 279 12.13 4.52 13.88
C GLN A 279 11.79 3.24 13.10
N PRO A 280 12.71 2.75 12.24
CA PRO A 280 12.55 1.45 11.62
C PRO A 280 12.43 0.34 12.67
N LEU A 281 11.64 -0.68 12.35
CA LEU A 281 11.35 -1.85 13.17
C LEU A 281 12.28 -3.00 12.78
N GLU A 282 13.01 -3.54 13.74
CA GLU A 282 13.83 -4.74 13.53
C GLU A 282 13.01 -5.99 13.82
N VAL A 283 12.92 -6.89 12.84
CA VAL A 283 12.24 -8.17 12.94
C VAL A 283 13.27 -9.28 13.06
N ASN A 284 13.26 -9.97 14.19
CA ASN A 284 14.20 -11.04 14.53
C ASN A 284 13.56 -12.42 14.34
N VAL A 285 14.41 -13.45 14.27
CA VAL A 285 13.97 -14.84 14.05
C VAL A 285 13.06 -15.30 15.20
N ALA A 286 11.85 -15.74 14.85
CA ALA A 286 10.85 -16.27 15.79
C ALA A 286 10.51 -15.32 16.96
N ASP A 287 10.71 -14.02 16.76
CA ASP A 287 10.32 -12.96 17.69
C ASP A 287 9.10 -12.20 17.13
N THR A 288 8.31 -11.63 18.03
CA THR A 288 7.18 -10.79 17.67
C THR A 288 7.55 -9.33 17.91
N THR A 289 7.77 -8.59 16.83
CA THR A 289 8.01 -7.16 16.90
C THR A 289 6.67 -6.43 16.95
N VAL A 290 6.37 -5.89 18.13
CA VAL A 290 5.16 -5.11 18.38
C VAL A 290 5.46 -3.62 18.19
N LEU A 291 4.64 -2.93 17.40
CA LEU A 291 4.71 -1.48 17.26
C LEU A 291 3.79 -0.82 18.30
N ASP A 292 4.37 -0.05 19.21
CA ASP A 292 3.66 0.87 20.11
C ASP A 292 3.50 2.23 19.41
N TRP A 293 2.29 2.52 18.92
CA TRP A 293 1.96 3.71 18.11
C TRP A 293 0.49 4.11 18.32
N GLY A 294 0.13 5.30 17.85
CA GLY A 294 -1.18 5.87 18.14
C GLY A 294 -1.09 7.04 19.11
N GLY A 295 -1.97 6.99 20.11
CA GLY A 295 -2.01 7.94 21.20
C GLY A 295 -0.83 7.80 22.18
N PRO A 296 -0.52 8.85 22.96
CA PRO A 296 -1.09 10.19 22.88
C PRO A 296 -0.58 10.97 21.66
N VAL A 297 -1.49 11.67 20.97
CA VAL A 297 -1.14 12.52 19.83
C VAL A 297 -0.74 13.92 20.30
N ARG A 298 0.43 14.40 19.87
CA ARG A 298 0.89 15.78 19.99
C ARG A 298 0.47 16.57 18.75
N ALA A 299 0.05 17.81 18.93
CA ALA A 299 -0.12 18.75 17.81
C ALA A 299 0.95 19.84 17.87
N GLU A 300 1.62 20.06 16.74
CA GLU A 300 2.54 21.18 16.53
C GLU A 300 1.94 22.09 15.47
N PHE A 301 2.07 23.41 15.62
CA PHE A 301 1.56 24.33 14.62
C PHE A 301 2.38 25.62 14.54
N GLN A 302 2.43 26.20 13.34
CA GLN A 302 2.94 27.56 13.15
C GLN A 302 1.77 28.55 13.16
N TYR A 303 1.98 29.72 13.76
CA TYR A 303 0.99 30.78 13.83
C TYR A 303 1.63 32.12 13.54
N ASP A 304 0.83 33.02 12.97
CA ASP A 304 1.16 34.42 12.79
C ASP A 304 0.38 35.27 13.77
N ARG A 305 0.94 36.41 14.16
CA ARG A 305 0.25 37.40 15.00
C ARG A 305 0.09 38.70 14.23
N GLN A 306 -1.14 39.19 14.13
CA GLN A 306 -1.43 40.52 13.60
C GLN A 306 -2.27 41.27 14.64
N GLY A 307 -1.62 42.17 15.38
CA GLY A 307 -2.24 42.86 16.51
C GLY A 307 -2.59 41.92 17.67
N ASP A 308 -3.87 41.90 18.03
CA ASP A 308 -4.46 41.05 19.07
C ASP A 308 -4.97 39.70 18.54
N GLN A 309 -4.88 39.47 17.23
CA GLN A 309 -5.34 38.24 16.59
C GLN A 309 -4.19 37.26 16.33
N VAL A 310 -4.50 35.97 16.50
CA VAL A 310 -3.63 34.83 16.15
C VAL A 310 -4.20 34.17 14.90
N PHE A 311 -3.39 34.06 13.86
CA PHE A 311 -3.74 33.43 12.60
C PHE A 311 -3.05 32.07 12.52
N LEU A 312 -3.82 31.06 12.14
CA LEU A 312 -3.36 29.68 12.00
C LEU A 312 -3.83 29.17 10.64
N SER A 313 -2.89 28.66 9.85
CA SER A 313 -3.20 28.03 8.58
C SER A 313 -3.31 26.51 8.77
N PRO A 314 -4.37 25.85 8.29
CA PRO A 314 -4.57 24.41 8.50
C PRO A 314 -3.45 23.51 7.95
N ASP A 315 -2.74 23.96 6.91
CA ASP A 315 -1.57 23.30 6.33
C ASP A 315 -0.31 23.44 7.20
N LYS A 316 -0.39 24.22 8.29
CA LYS A 316 0.69 24.44 9.26
C LYS A 316 0.38 23.80 10.61
N VAL A 317 -0.45 22.76 10.62
CA VAL A 317 -0.74 21.94 11.81
C VAL A 317 -0.30 20.51 11.53
N TRP A 318 0.60 19.99 12.36
CA TRP A 318 1.08 18.61 12.32
C TRP A 318 0.59 17.85 13.54
N PHE A 319 0.08 16.66 13.33
CA PHE A 319 -0.37 15.76 14.39
C PHE A 319 0.60 14.58 14.44
N ILE A 320 1.27 14.37 15.55
CA ILE A 320 2.36 13.41 15.71
C ILE A 320 1.99 12.43 16.82
N GLY A 321 1.99 11.14 16.54
CA GLY A 321 1.69 10.12 17.55
C GLY A 321 2.89 9.67 18.37
N ALA A 322 2.68 8.65 19.19
CA ALA A 322 3.66 8.19 20.17
C ALA A 322 4.94 7.63 19.54
N ALA A 323 4.82 6.95 18.39
CA ALA A 323 5.97 6.41 17.66
C ALA A 323 6.65 7.46 16.79
N GLY A 324 6.06 8.65 16.63
CA GLY A 324 6.54 9.69 15.72
C GLY A 324 5.84 9.70 14.37
N GLU A 325 4.83 8.86 14.17
CA GLU A 325 3.98 8.84 12.98
C GLU A 325 3.21 10.15 12.83
N GLN A 326 2.92 10.56 11.59
CA GLN A 326 2.18 11.79 11.32
C GLN A 326 0.77 11.51 10.80
N TYR A 327 -0.20 12.24 11.32
CA TYR A 327 -1.61 12.15 10.94
C TYR A 327 -2.03 13.35 10.09
N PHE A 328 -2.59 13.09 8.90
CA PHE A 328 -2.97 14.13 7.95
C PHE A 328 -4.19 13.73 7.11
N GLY A 329 -4.68 14.65 6.26
CA GLY A 329 -5.73 14.33 5.29
C GLY A 329 -7.08 13.97 5.94
N TRP A 330 -7.42 14.60 7.06
CA TRP A 330 -8.65 14.33 7.80
C TRP A 330 -9.90 14.59 6.93
N ASN A 331 -10.74 13.57 6.78
CA ASN A 331 -11.94 13.62 5.96
C ASN A 331 -13.17 13.14 6.74
N PRO A 332 -14.29 13.89 6.81
CA PRO A 332 -14.47 15.23 6.25
C PRO A 332 -13.59 16.25 6.96
N ARG A 333 -13.20 17.29 6.22
CA ARG A 333 -12.42 18.40 6.76
C ARG A 333 -13.15 19.02 7.96
N GLY A 334 -12.41 19.34 9.02
CA GLY A 334 -12.96 19.92 10.26
C GLY A 334 -13.46 18.89 11.29
N LYS A 335 -13.21 17.59 11.07
CA LYS A 335 -13.32 16.53 12.10
C LYS A 335 -11.98 16.26 12.83
N SER A 336 -11.03 17.19 12.77
CA SER A 336 -9.77 17.04 13.51
C SER A 336 -10.03 17.08 15.03
N PRO A 337 -9.05 16.66 15.86
CA PRO A 337 -9.15 16.78 17.30
C PRO A 337 -9.53 18.20 17.75
N GLU A 338 -10.35 18.30 18.80
CA GLU A 338 -10.65 19.56 19.46
C GLU A 338 -9.47 19.96 20.35
N PHE A 339 -9.05 21.22 20.26
CA PHE A 339 -7.99 21.79 21.06
C PHE A 339 -8.52 22.84 22.03
N THR A 340 -8.09 22.72 23.28
CA THR A 340 -8.35 23.73 24.31
C THR A 340 -7.03 24.37 24.71
N ILE A 341 -6.87 25.65 24.39
CA ILE A 341 -5.74 26.46 24.87
C ILE A 341 -6.13 27.02 26.23
N ARG A 342 -5.32 26.74 27.25
CA ARG A 342 -5.53 27.23 28.61
C ARG A 342 -4.38 28.11 29.06
N GLU A 343 -4.69 29.11 29.88
CA GLU A 343 -3.68 29.97 30.49
C GLU A 343 -2.84 29.17 31.51
N ARG A 344 -1.53 29.22 31.37
CA ARG A 344 -0.60 28.53 32.26
C ARG A 344 -0.60 29.20 33.64
N GLY A 345 -1.26 28.57 34.62
CA GLY A 345 -1.31 29.01 36.01
C GLY A 345 -2.72 29.18 36.55
N LEU A 346 -3.65 29.69 35.73
CA LEU A 346 -5.06 29.85 36.09
C LEU A 346 -5.94 28.69 35.61
N GLY A 347 -5.50 27.96 34.57
CA GLY A 347 -6.27 26.84 34.00
C GLY A 347 -7.52 27.29 33.25
N THR A 348 -7.80 28.60 33.19
CA THR A 348 -8.88 29.20 32.43
C THR A 348 -8.72 28.87 30.95
N GLU A 349 -9.82 28.41 30.34
CA GLU A 349 -9.91 28.22 28.89
C GLU A 349 -9.84 29.57 28.17
N LEU A 350 -8.81 29.76 27.35
CA LEU A 350 -8.61 30.95 26.54
C LEU A 350 -9.23 30.79 25.16
N LEU A 351 -9.13 29.58 24.60
CA LEU A 351 -9.64 29.26 23.27
C LEU A 351 -10.01 27.79 23.20
N LYS A 352 -11.16 27.52 22.60
CA LYS A 352 -11.54 26.18 22.14
C LYS A 352 -11.71 26.24 20.63
N ALA A 353 -10.92 25.43 19.92
CA ALA A 353 -10.88 25.43 18.46
C ALA A 353 -10.83 24.00 17.93
N VAL A 354 -11.43 23.79 16.76
CA VAL A 354 -11.25 22.57 15.97
C VAL A 354 -10.45 22.99 14.75
N PHE A 355 -9.26 22.43 14.55
CA PHE A 355 -8.50 22.77 13.37
C PHE A 355 -9.20 22.22 12.13
N PRO A 356 -9.26 22.95 11.01
CA PRO A 356 -9.58 22.31 9.74
C PRO A 356 -8.52 21.22 9.52
N GLY A 357 -8.93 20.04 9.04
CA GLY A 357 -7.94 19.03 8.66
C GLY A 357 -6.97 19.63 7.63
N SER A 358 -5.68 19.27 7.71
CA SER A 358 -4.71 19.67 6.70
C SER A 358 -5.19 19.24 5.30
N CYS A 359 -5.07 20.16 4.35
CA CYS A 359 -5.54 19.99 2.97
C CYS A 359 -4.54 19.23 2.12
#